data_AF-A0ABD2V315-F1
#
_entry.id   AF-A0ABD2V315-F1
#
_cell.length_a   1.000
_cell.length_b   1.000
_cell.length_c   1.000
_cell.angle_alpha   90.00
_cell.angle_beta   90.00
_cell.angle_gamma   90.00
#
_symmetry.space_group_name_H-M   'P 1'
#
loop_
_entity.id
_entity.type
_entity.pdbx_description
1 polymer ?
#
loop_
_entity_poly.entity_id
_entity_poly.type
_entity_poly.pdbx_seq_one_letter_code
_entity_poly.pdbx_strand_id
1 'polypeptide(L)'
;MLVQKVKMISTIPPTNEQSEEQASMETLLAESVQNSLGQFMYHNAIFMCERLCAEFPTETNMQLLVGCYLHNQQAYAAYHLLKGTSMAQSRYLFALSCFQMDLLTEAETTLCPPNEPTAEVPNGAAGHYLLGLIYRLFVRGVERYEHIKYNLCSIF
;
A
#
# COMPACT_ATOMS: atom_id res chain seq x y z
N MET A 1 -9.19 -18.47 6.97
CA MET A 1 -10.59 -18.94 7.15
C MET A 1 -11.10 -18.93 8.61
N LEU A 2 -10.40 -18.32 9.59
CA LEU A 2 -10.84 -18.34 11.01
C LEU A 2 -11.25 -16.99 11.61
N VAL A 3 -11.25 -15.89 10.84
CA VAL A 3 -11.66 -14.56 11.37
C VAL A 3 -13.13 -14.23 11.04
N GLN A 4 -13.78 -14.96 10.13
CA GLN A 4 -15.16 -14.65 9.72
C GLN A 4 -16.26 -15.22 10.63
N LYS A 5 -15.93 -15.99 11.67
CA LYS A 5 -16.94 -16.72 12.46
C LYS A 5 -17.37 -16.06 13.78
N VAL A 6 -16.81 -14.90 14.14
CA VAL A 6 -17.15 -14.22 15.40
C VAL A 6 -18.20 -13.11 15.24
N LYS A 7 -18.45 -12.61 14.02
CA LYS A 7 -19.45 -11.54 13.78
C LYS A 7 -20.93 -12.00 13.74
N MET A 8 -21.22 -13.24 14.17
CA MET A 8 -22.56 -13.85 14.09
C MET A 8 -23.27 -13.96 15.45
N ILE A 9 -23.08 -13.01 16.37
CA ILE A 9 -23.95 -12.88 17.55
C ILE A 9 -24.16 -11.39 17.88
N SER A 10 -25.23 -10.82 17.34
CA SER A 10 -26.15 -9.85 17.99
C SER A 10 -26.89 -9.07 16.90
N THR A 11 -28.05 -9.61 16.50
CA THR A 11 -29.10 -8.92 15.77
C THR A 11 -29.80 -7.94 16.69
N ILE A 12 -29.43 -6.65 16.61
CA ILE A 12 -30.23 -5.51 17.08
C ILE A 12 -30.07 -4.43 16.00
N PRO A 13 -31.16 -3.84 15.45
CA PRO A 13 -31.02 -2.72 14.51
C PRO A 13 -30.37 -1.53 15.23
N PRO A 14 -29.32 -0.91 14.66
CA PRO A 14 -28.61 0.17 15.35
C PRO A 14 -29.55 1.36 15.51
N THR A 15 -29.77 1.78 16.75
CA THR A 15 -30.26 3.12 17.03
C THR A 15 -29.22 4.12 16.54
N ASN A 16 -29.67 5.26 16.00
CA ASN A 16 -28.85 6.29 15.34
C ASN A 16 -27.62 6.76 16.17
N GLU A 17 -27.62 6.54 17.48
CA GLU A 17 -26.54 6.89 18.42
C GLU A 17 -25.36 5.89 18.40
N GLN A 18 -25.58 4.61 18.09
CA GLN A 18 -24.51 3.59 18.12
C GLN A 18 -23.55 3.69 16.93
N SER A 19 -24.03 4.17 15.78
CA SER A 19 -23.21 4.43 14.60
C SER A 19 -22.29 5.65 14.77
N GLU A 20 -22.72 6.65 15.53
CA GLU A 20 -21.93 7.86 15.79
C GLU A 20 -20.78 7.60 16.78
N GLU A 21 -21.03 6.80 17.83
CA GLU A 21 -19.97 6.38 18.76
C GLU A 21 -18.92 5.50 18.07
N GLN A 22 -19.33 4.61 17.17
CA GLN A 22 -18.40 3.80 16.37
C GLN A 22 -17.55 4.66 15.43
N ALA A 23 -18.15 5.64 14.76
CA ALA A 23 -17.41 6.59 13.92
C ALA A 23 -16.41 7.42 14.74
N SER A 24 -16.79 7.89 15.94
CA SER A 24 -15.89 8.58 16.87
C SER A 24 -14.76 7.68 17.40
N MET A 25 -15.00 6.37 17.49
CA MET A 25 -13.98 5.42 17.93
C MET A 25 -12.98 5.11 16.80
N GLU A 26 -13.46 4.96 15.56
CA GLU A 26 -12.60 4.78 14.37
C GLU A 26 -11.64 5.96 14.21
N THR A 27 -12.13 7.21 14.35
CA THR A 27 -11.30 8.41 14.22
C THR A 27 -10.23 8.52 15.31
N LEU A 28 -10.57 8.23 16.56
CA LEU A 28 -9.62 8.30 17.68
C LEU A 28 -8.52 7.25 17.58
N LEU A 29 -8.86 6.05 17.09
CA LEU A 29 -7.89 5.00 16.80
C LEU A 29 -6.99 5.39 15.62
N ALA A 30 -7.56 5.93 14.54
CA ALA A 30 -6.78 6.42 13.40
C ALA A 30 -5.82 7.55 13.80
N GLU A 31 -6.25 8.48 14.64
CA GLU A 31 -5.41 9.54 15.20
C GLU A 31 -4.25 8.97 16.03
N SER A 32 -4.52 7.96 16.86
CA SER A 32 -3.49 7.28 17.65
C SER A 32 -2.42 6.61 16.77
N VAL A 33 -2.84 6.01 15.65
CA VAL A 33 -1.93 5.46 14.63
C VAL A 33 -1.08 6.57 14.02
N GLN A 34 -1.68 7.69 13.60
CA GLN A 34 -0.97 8.84 13.01
C GLN A 34 0.03 9.47 14.00
N ASN A 35 -0.34 9.62 15.27
CA ASN A 35 0.55 10.10 16.31
C ASN A 35 1.76 9.18 16.50
N SER A 36 1.54 7.86 16.47
CA SER A 36 2.62 6.88 16.56
C SER A 36 3.52 6.88 15.32
N LEU A 37 2.96 7.08 14.13
CA LEU A 37 3.72 7.30 12.90
C LEU A 37 4.59 8.57 12.98
N GLY A 38 4.03 9.67 13.49
CA GLY A 38 4.76 10.93 13.70
C GLY A 38 5.89 10.82 14.72
N GLN A 39 5.77 9.89 15.68
CA GLN A 39 6.82 9.53 16.64
C GLN A 39 7.76 8.42 16.13
N PHE A 40 7.64 8.00 14.87
CA PHE A 40 8.44 6.93 14.23
C PHE A 40 8.33 5.56 14.93
N MET A 41 7.27 5.35 15.73
CA MET A 41 6.99 4.07 16.40
C MET A 41 6.22 3.14 15.46
N TYR A 42 6.85 2.74 14.35
CA TYR A 42 6.18 2.01 13.27
C TYR A 42 5.57 0.67 13.72
N HIS A 43 6.23 -0.06 14.61
CA HIS A 43 5.71 -1.35 15.09
C HIS A 43 4.41 -1.17 15.90
N ASN A 44 4.34 -0.11 16.72
CA ASN A 44 3.13 0.23 17.47
C ASN A 44 2.02 0.70 16.52
N ALA A 45 2.37 1.53 15.52
CA ALA A 45 1.44 2.00 14.50
C ALA A 45 0.83 0.83 13.70
N ILE A 46 1.65 -0.13 13.26
CA ILE A 46 1.21 -1.35 12.56
C ILE A 46 0.25 -2.14 13.45
N PHE A 47 0.64 -2.44 14.69
CA PHE A 47 -0.18 -3.23 15.60
C PHE A 47 -1.55 -2.60 15.86
N MET A 48 -1.59 -1.28 16.09
CA MET A 48 -2.86 -0.57 16.28
C MET A 48 -3.69 -0.53 14.99
N CYS A 49 -3.05 -0.35 13.84
CA CYS A 49 -3.72 -0.26 12.56
C CYS A 49 -4.28 -1.63 12.08
N GLU A 50 -3.60 -2.73 12.37
CA GLU A 50 -4.12 -4.09 12.14
C GLU A 50 -5.40 -4.35 12.95
N ARG A 51 -5.41 -3.91 14.22
CA ARG A 51 -6.60 -4.00 15.08
C ARG A 51 -7.73 -3.11 14.58
N LEU A 52 -7.41 -1.88 14.16
CA LEU A 52 -8.37 -0.96 13.55
C LEU A 52 -9.02 -1.59 12.32
N CYS A 53 -8.23 -2.19 11.42
CA CYS A 53 -8.75 -2.86 10.21
C CYS A 53 -9.57 -4.12 10.53
N ALA A 54 -9.25 -4.84 11.62
CA ALA A 54 -10.03 -6.01 12.05
C ALA A 54 -11.43 -5.63 12.55
N GLU A 55 -11.54 -4.52 13.27
CA GLU A 55 -12.81 -4.01 13.80
C GLU A 55 -13.63 -3.31 12.69
N PHE A 56 -12.95 -2.38 11.99
CA PHE A 56 -13.48 -1.51 10.94
C PHE A 56 -12.70 -1.74 9.64
N PRO A 57 -13.09 -2.75 8.83
CA PRO A 57 -12.46 -3.03 7.54
C PRO A 57 -12.93 -2.00 6.50
N THR A 58 -12.55 -0.74 6.69
CA THR A 58 -12.77 0.33 5.73
C THR A 58 -11.54 0.46 4.83
N GLU A 59 -11.77 0.96 3.62
CA GLU A 59 -10.71 1.12 2.64
C GLU A 59 -9.66 2.14 3.09
N THR A 60 -10.10 3.26 3.67
CA THR A 60 -9.21 4.30 4.22
C THR A 60 -8.26 3.71 5.28
N ASN A 61 -8.76 2.83 6.15
CA ASN A 61 -7.94 2.17 7.16
C ASN A 61 -6.96 1.17 6.54
N MET A 62 -7.38 0.46 5.49
CA MET A 62 -6.48 -0.43 4.77
C MET A 62 -5.34 0.34 4.07
N GLN A 63 -5.64 1.49 3.46
CA GLN A 63 -4.61 2.36 2.89
C GLN A 63 -3.66 2.90 3.97
N LEU A 64 -4.18 3.23 5.15
CA LEU A 64 -3.37 3.63 6.30
C LEU A 64 -2.41 2.51 6.73
N LEU A 65 -2.90 1.26 6.79
CA LEU A 65 -2.09 0.09 7.13
C LEU A 65 -0.96 -0.15 6.11
N VAL A 66 -1.26 -0.02 4.81
CA VAL A 66 -0.25 -0.07 3.75
C VAL A 66 0.81 1.01 3.96
N GLY A 67 0.39 2.24 4.27
CA GLY A 67 1.30 3.33 4.61
C GLY A 67 2.23 2.96 5.76
N CYS A 68 1.68 2.42 6.85
CA CYS A 68 2.46 1.93 8.00
C CYS A 68 3.51 0.87 7.60
N TYR A 69 3.14 -0.09 6.75
CA TYR A 69 4.10 -1.10 6.26
C TYR A 69 5.21 -0.50 5.39
N LEU A 70 4.88 0.47 4.53
CA LEU A 70 5.86 1.15 3.69
C LEU A 70 6.86 1.97 4.51
N HIS A 71 6.39 2.63 5.58
CA HIS A 71 7.28 3.33 6.51
C HIS A 71 8.20 2.37 7.29
N ASN A 72 7.73 1.15 7.56
CA ASN A 72 8.53 0.09 8.20
C ASN A 72 9.40 -0.73 7.23
N GLN A 73 9.56 -0.29 5.97
CA GLN A 73 10.31 -1.00 4.92
C GLN A 73 9.80 -2.42 4.62
N GLN A 74 8.53 -2.72 4.93
CA GLN A 74 7.89 -4.01 4.67
C GLN A 74 7.07 -3.96 3.37
N ALA A 75 7.73 -3.59 2.27
CA ALA A 75 7.10 -3.43 0.95
C ALA A 75 6.40 -4.70 0.45
N TYR A 76 6.91 -5.88 0.82
CA TYR A 76 6.32 -7.18 0.45
C TYR A 76 4.91 -7.38 1.05
N ALA A 77 4.70 -6.97 2.30
CA ALA A 77 3.38 -7.07 2.95
C ALA A 77 2.40 -6.08 2.30
N ALA A 78 2.84 -4.85 2.06
CA ALA A 78 2.07 -3.83 1.35
C ALA A 78 1.66 -4.29 -0.06
N TYR A 79 2.59 -4.92 -0.79
CA TYR A 79 2.34 -5.48 -2.12
C TYR A 79 1.20 -6.51 -2.11
N HIS A 80 1.26 -7.52 -1.24
CA HIS A 80 0.23 -8.55 -1.19
C HIS A 80 -1.12 -8.03 -0.70
N LEU A 81 -1.12 -7.02 0.16
CA LEU A 81 -2.35 -6.41 0.65
C LEU A 81 -3.06 -5.61 -0.44
N LEU A 82 -2.30 -4.93 -1.31
CA LEU A 82 -2.83 -4.11 -2.40
C LEU A 82 -3.06 -4.87 -3.71
N LYS A 83 -2.46 -6.06 -3.88
CA LYS A 83 -2.57 -6.87 -5.10
C LYS A 83 -4.03 -7.24 -5.38
N GLY A 84 -4.61 -6.66 -6.42
CA GLY A 84 -6.00 -6.86 -6.83
C GLY A 84 -6.97 -5.73 -6.43
N THR A 85 -6.48 -4.69 -5.76
CA THR A 85 -7.27 -3.48 -5.47
C THR A 85 -7.13 -2.46 -6.62
N SER A 86 -8.23 -1.88 -7.09
CA SER A 86 -8.27 -1.02 -8.29
C SER A 86 -8.59 0.44 -7.98
N MET A 87 -7.99 0.98 -6.92
CA MET A 87 -8.36 2.30 -6.39
C MET A 87 -7.29 3.35 -6.67
N ALA A 88 -7.70 4.58 -6.95
CA ALA A 88 -6.77 5.62 -7.43
C ALA A 88 -5.62 5.91 -6.46
N GLN A 89 -5.91 6.04 -5.16
CA GLN A 89 -4.89 6.28 -4.13
C GLN A 89 -4.04 5.02 -3.87
N SER A 90 -4.68 3.85 -3.84
CA SER A 90 -4.02 2.55 -3.71
C SER A 90 -3.06 2.24 -4.87
N ARG A 91 -3.35 2.69 -6.10
CA ARG A 91 -2.46 2.52 -7.26
C ARG A 91 -1.09 3.18 -7.04
N TYR A 92 -1.06 4.38 -6.47
CA TYR A 92 0.22 5.05 -6.18
C TYR A 92 1.01 4.30 -5.10
N LEU A 93 0.34 3.90 -4.01
CA LEU A 93 0.99 3.14 -2.93
C LEU A 93 1.47 1.76 -3.41
N PHE A 94 0.74 1.12 -4.32
CA PHE A 94 1.14 -0.15 -4.93
C PHE A 94 2.38 0.04 -5.80
N ALA A 95 2.40 1.06 -6.66
CA ALA A 95 3.56 1.39 -7.47
C ALA A 95 4.79 1.72 -6.60
N LEU A 96 4.60 2.43 -5.49
CA LEU A 96 5.65 2.72 -4.52
C LEU A 96 6.17 1.44 -3.83
N SER A 97 5.27 0.50 -3.49
CA SER A 97 5.64 -0.82 -2.94
C SER A 97 6.48 -1.61 -3.95
N CYS A 98 6.06 -1.64 -5.22
CA CYS A 98 6.79 -2.30 -6.31
C CYS A 98 8.16 -1.65 -6.53
N PHE A 99 8.24 -0.32 -6.47
CA PHE A 99 9.49 0.41 -6.57
C PHE A 99 10.47 0.06 -5.44
N GLN A 100 10.00 -0.07 -4.19
CA GLN A 100 10.82 -0.51 -3.06
C GLN A 100 11.29 -1.97 -3.20
N MET A 101 10.56 -2.81 -3.93
CA MET A 101 10.89 -4.21 -4.21
C MET A 101 11.70 -4.41 -5.49
N ASP A 102 12.09 -3.34 -6.19
CA ASP A 102 12.76 -3.39 -7.51
C ASP A 102 11.93 -4.06 -8.62
N LEU A 103 10.60 -4.14 -8.46
CA LEU A 103 9.65 -4.65 -9.45
C LEU A 103 9.22 -3.52 -10.40
N LEU A 104 10.18 -2.99 -11.15
CA LEU A 104 10.01 -1.79 -11.97
C LEU A 104 8.95 -1.94 -13.07
N THR A 105 8.86 -3.11 -13.70
CA THR A 105 7.86 -3.41 -14.74
C THR A 105 6.43 -3.35 -14.19
N GLU A 106 6.22 -3.88 -12.99
CA GLU A 106 4.89 -3.91 -12.35
C GLU A 106 4.50 -2.50 -11.87
N ALA A 107 5.47 -1.75 -11.34
CA ALA A 107 5.28 -0.35 -10.96
C ALA A 107 4.86 0.53 -12.15
N GLU A 108 5.51 0.36 -13.31
CA GLU A 108 5.18 1.09 -14.54
C GLU A 108 3.76 0.77 -15.01
N THR A 109 3.42 -0.52 -15.14
CA THR A 109 2.08 -0.94 -15.58
C THR A 109 0.95 -0.48 -14.66
N THR A 110 1.25 -0.28 -13.37
CA THR A 110 0.29 0.24 -12.39
C THR A 110 0.05 1.74 -12.59
N LEU A 111 1.11 2.52 -12.84
CA LEU A 111 1.03 3.97 -13.03
C LEU A 111 0.51 4.35 -14.42
N CYS A 112 0.94 3.61 -15.44
CA CYS A 112 0.58 3.81 -16.84
C CYS A 112 0.15 2.47 -17.43
N PRO A 113 -1.12 2.06 -17.25
CA PRO A 113 -1.60 0.85 -17.88
C PRO A 113 -1.60 1.01 -19.40
N PRO A 114 -1.13 0.01 -20.17
CA PRO A 114 -1.03 0.09 -21.64
C PRO A 114 -2.38 0.26 -22.34
N ASN A 115 -3.49 0.01 -21.65
CA ASN A 115 -4.85 0.15 -22.17
C ASN A 115 -5.38 1.59 -22.12
N GLU A 116 -4.85 2.46 -21.25
CA GLU A 116 -5.35 3.84 -21.09
C GLU A 116 -4.18 4.81 -20.84
N PRO A 117 -3.46 5.23 -21.89
CA PRO A 117 -2.35 6.19 -21.78
C PRO A 117 -2.78 7.60 -21.38
N THR A 118 -4.10 7.86 -21.36
CA THR A 118 -4.73 9.11 -20.90
C THR A 118 -5.25 9.03 -19.46
N ALA A 119 -5.12 7.88 -18.79
CA ALA A 119 -5.52 7.78 -17.40
C ALA A 119 -4.67 8.73 -16.55
N GLU A 120 -5.32 9.63 -15.80
CA GLU A 120 -4.62 10.56 -14.93
C GLU A 120 -3.71 9.79 -13.97
N VAL A 121 -2.42 10.14 -13.99
CA VAL A 121 -1.42 9.49 -13.15
C VAL A 121 -1.82 9.73 -11.69
N PRO A 122 -1.94 8.67 -10.87
CA PRO A 122 -2.41 8.80 -9.50
C PRO A 122 -1.46 9.72 -8.70
N ASN A 123 -2.04 10.63 -7.91
CA ASN A 123 -1.36 11.72 -7.18
C ASN A 123 -0.65 12.77 -8.07
N GLY A 124 -1.02 12.87 -9.36
CA GLY A 124 -0.57 13.93 -10.27
C GLY A 124 0.96 14.02 -10.37
N ALA A 125 1.53 15.15 -9.93
CA ALA A 125 2.97 15.42 -10.01
C ALA A 125 3.82 14.36 -9.29
N ALA A 126 3.35 13.81 -8.15
CA ALA A 126 4.10 12.79 -7.41
C ALA A 126 4.19 11.48 -8.20
N GLY A 127 3.12 11.09 -8.89
CA GLY A 127 3.12 9.92 -9.75
C GLY A 127 4.00 10.10 -10.99
N HIS A 128 3.99 11.28 -11.62
CA HIS A 128 4.91 11.58 -12.73
C HIS A 128 6.39 11.58 -12.29
N TYR A 129 6.68 12.07 -11.09
CA TYR A 129 8.02 12.01 -10.52
C TYR A 129 8.47 10.56 -10.30
N LEU A 130 7.62 9.72 -9.71
CA LEU A 130 7.90 8.30 -9.50
C LEU A 130 8.12 7.57 -10.83
N LEU A 131 7.33 7.87 -11.86
CA LEU A 131 7.50 7.33 -13.20
C LEU A 131 8.84 7.74 -13.82
N GLY A 132 9.25 9.00 -13.66
CA GLY A 132 10.57 9.48 -14.09
C GLY A 132 11.73 8.78 -13.40
N LEU A 133 11.57 8.44 -12.11
CA LEU A 133 12.54 7.62 -11.37
C LEU A 133 12.59 6.18 -11.90
N ILE A 134 11.42 5.56 -12.12
CA ILE A 134 11.30 4.20 -12.66
C ILE A 134 12.00 4.12 -14.03
N TYR A 135 11.72 5.02 -14.97
CA TYR A 135 12.36 5.00 -16.29
C TYR A 135 13.88 5.18 -16.21
N ARG A 136 14.37 6.06 -15.33
CA ARG A 136 15.82 6.24 -15.14
C ARG A 136 16.48 4.97 -14.61
N LEU A 137 15.82 4.28 -13.67
CA LEU A 137 16.31 3.01 -13.13
C LEU A 137 16.15 1.87 -14.13
N PHE A 138 15.12 1.89 -14.97
CA PHE A 138 14.93 0.91 -16.03
C PHE A 138 16.08 0.96 -17.04
N VAL A 139 16.52 2.17 -17.44
CA VAL A 139 17.69 2.37 -18.32
C VAL A 139 18.97 1.82 -17.67
N ARG A 140 19.22 2.13 -16.38
CA ARG A 140 20.35 1.55 -15.62
C ARG A 140 20.20 0.04 -15.37
N GLY A 141 18.98 -0.46 -15.34
CA GLY A 141 18.62 -1.86 -15.18
C GLY A 141 18.98 -2.66 -16.44
N VAL A 142 18.62 -2.16 -17.63
CA VAL A 142 19.03 -2.74 -18.92
C VAL A 142 20.55 -2.86 -19.02
N GLU A 143 21.28 -1.79 -18.65
CA GLU A 143 22.75 -1.83 -18.57
C GLU A 143 23.25 -2.90 -17.57
N ARG A 144 22.59 -3.03 -16.41
CA ARG A 144 22.91 -4.08 -15.41
C ARG A 144 22.62 -5.48 -15.89
N TYR A 145 21.52 -5.75 -16.60
CA TYR A 145 21.21 -7.08 -17.13
C TYR A 145 22.18 -7.50 -18.24
N GLU A 146 22.63 -6.56 -19.08
CA GLU A 146 23.72 -6.83 -20.03
C GLU A 146 25.03 -7.11 -19.28
N HIS A 147 25.42 -6.27 -18.33
CA HIS A 147 26.67 -6.43 -17.59
C HIS A 147 26.70 -7.69 -16.69
N ILE A 148 25.56 -8.15 -16.18
CA ILE A 148 25.42 -9.39 -15.41
C ILE A 148 25.47 -10.61 -16.35
N LYS A 149 24.88 -10.55 -17.55
CA LYS A 149 25.03 -11.61 -18.58
C LYS A 149 26.49 -11.77 -19.02
N TYR A 150 27.21 -10.67 -19.25
CA TYR A 150 28.63 -10.72 -19.63
C TYR A 150 29.53 -11.24 -18.48
N ASN A 151 29.23 -10.93 -17.22
CA ASN A 151 30.02 -11.42 -16.08
C ASN A 151 29.76 -12.90 -15.71
N LEU A 152 28.55 -13.43 -15.96
CA LEU A 152 28.25 -14.86 -15.72
C LEU A 152 28.78 -15.78 -16.83
N CYS A 153 29.02 -15.27 -18.05
CA CYS A 153 29.57 -16.04 -19.17
C CYS A 153 31.11 -16.08 -19.22
N SER A 154 31.80 -15.37 -18.31
CA SER A 154 33.27 -15.35 -18.22
C SER A 154 33.82 -16.20 -17.05
N ILE A 155 32.95 -16.93 -16.35
CA ILE A 155 33.28 -17.81 -15.21
C ILE A 155 32.98 -19.30 -15.51
N PHE A 156 32.49 -19.63 -16.71
CA PHE A 156 32.46 -20.99 -17.26
C PHE A 156 33.30 -21.04 -18.55
#